data_AF-A0A1X7VTE9-F1
#
_entry.id   AF-A0A1X7VTE9-F1
#
_cell.length_a   1.000
_cell.length_b   1.000
_cell.length_c   1.000
_cell.angle_alpha   90.00
_cell.angle_beta   90.00
_cell.angle_gamma   90.00
#
_symmetry.space_group_name_H-M   'P 1'
#
loop_
_entity.id
_entity.type
_entity.pdbx_description
1 polymer ?
#
loop_
_entity_poly.entity_id
_entity_poly.type
_entity_poly.pdbx_seq_one_letter_code
_entity_poly.pdbx_strand_id
1 'polypeptide(L)'
;MDSLMSLEPVVSDHCTLELRRLYDKTESSIRSLTALGVTVDSYSALLTPVFMSKLPSELQLTIARKVPQAEWKMIKILEVLQDELEARERASLLKNKPKDNPRRTREHATA
;
A
#
# COMPACT_ATOMS: atom_id res chain seq x y z
N MET A 1 7.47 -7.52 -18.12
CA MET A 1 6.58 -6.36 -18.32
C MET A 1 5.13 -6.80 -18.40
N ASP A 2 4.78 -7.81 -19.21
CA ASP A 2 3.38 -8.23 -19.40
C ASP A 2 2.64 -8.57 -18.11
N SER A 3 3.29 -9.27 -17.16
CA SER A 3 2.66 -9.63 -15.88
C SER A 3 2.36 -8.43 -14.95
N LEU A 4 2.99 -7.28 -15.19
CA LEU A 4 2.75 -6.02 -14.47
C LEU A 4 1.63 -5.22 -15.14
N MET A 5 1.59 -5.24 -16.48
CA MET A 5 0.54 -4.62 -17.29
C MET A 5 -0.80 -5.38 -17.18
N SER A 6 -0.74 -6.70 -16.95
CA SER A 6 -1.90 -7.59 -16.80
C SER A 6 -2.46 -7.65 -15.38
N LEU A 7 -2.02 -6.80 -14.45
CA LEU A 7 -2.55 -6.81 -13.09
C LEU A 7 -3.99 -6.36 -13.07
N GLU A 8 -4.82 -7.08 -12.31
CA GLU A 8 -6.19 -6.64 -12.06
C GLU A 8 -6.16 -5.35 -11.20
N PRO A 9 -6.95 -4.33 -11.56
CA PRO A 9 -7.13 -3.17 -10.71
C PRO A 9 -7.65 -3.59 -9.33
N VAL A 10 -7.12 -2.98 -8.28
CA VAL A 10 -7.67 -3.15 -6.93
C VAL A 10 -8.90 -2.26 -6.82
N VAL A 11 -10.08 -2.88 -6.75
CA VAL A 11 -11.36 -2.15 -6.76
C VAL A 11 -11.73 -1.66 -5.35
N SER A 12 -11.33 -2.40 -4.32
CA SER A 12 -11.65 -2.07 -2.92
C SER A 12 -10.48 -1.40 -2.23
N ASP A 13 -10.68 -0.15 -1.81
CA ASP A 13 -9.71 0.59 -0.98
C ASP A 13 -9.47 -0.09 0.38
N HIS A 14 -10.44 -0.86 0.87
CA HIS A 14 -10.35 -1.54 2.16
C HIS A 14 -9.55 -2.85 2.13
N CYS A 15 -9.22 -3.37 0.94
CA CYS A 15 -8.44 -4.61 0.80
C CYS A 15 -6.93 -4.32 0.83
N THR A 16 -6.39 -4.02 2.03
CA THR A 16 -4.95 -3.72 2.21
C THR A 16 -4.05 -4.85 1.69
N LEU A 17 -4.49 -6.11 1.76
CA LEU A 17 -3.72 -7.25 1.25
C LEU A 17 -3.53 -7.22 -0.28
N GLU A 18 -4.57 -6.84 -1.04
CA GLU A 18 -4.48 -6.72 -2.49
C GLU A 18 -3.57 -5.56 -2.90
N LEU A 19 -3.70 -4.42 -2.22
CA LEU A 19 -2.82 -3.28 -2.43
C LEU A 19 -1.35 -3.62 -2.13
N ARG A 20 -1.10 -4.39 -1.05
CA ARG A 20 0.23 -4.89 -0.71
C ARG A 20 0.80 -5.79 -1.80
N ARG A 21 0.01 -6.72 -2.33
CA ARG A 21 0.43 -7.59 -3.44
C ARG A 21 0.77 -6.80 -4.71
N LEU A 22 -0.02 -5.77 -5.02
CA LEU A 22 0.22 -4.89 -6.15
C LEU A 22 1.54 -4.11 -5.97
N TYR A 23 1.78 -3.58 -4.77
CA TYR A 23 3.04 -2.92 -4.41
C TYR A 23 4.24 -3.88 -4.58
N ASP A 24 4.22 -5.03 -3.90
CA ASP A 24 5.34 -5.99 -3.87
C ASP A 24 5.71 -6.47 -5.29
N LYS A 25 4.70 -6.74 -6.12
CA LYS A 25 4.92 -7.19 -7.50
C LYS A 25 5.51 -6.10 -8.38
N THR A 26 5.08 -4.84 -8.19
CA THR A 26 5.62 -3.69 -8.92
C THR A 26 7.07 -3.42 -8.50
N GLU A 27 7.32 -3.40 -7.20
CA GLU A 27 8.64 -3.17 -6.62
C GLU A 27 9.63 -4.28 -7.04
N SER A 28 9.22 -5.54 -6.98
CA SER A 28 10.00 -6.68 -7.46
C SER A 28 10.34 -6.55 -8.95
N SER A 29 9.36 -6.16 -9.79
CA SER A 29 9.59 -5.95 -11.23
C SER A 29 10.61 -4.84 -11.50
N ILE A 30 10.51 -3.72 -10.76
CA ILE A 30 11.45 -2.59 -10.86
C ILE A 30 12.86 -3.04 -10.48
N ARG A 31 13.01 -3.79 -9.38
CA ARG A 31 14.32 -4.35 -8.97
C ARG A 31 14.89 -5.30 -10.02
N SER A 32 14.08 -6.20 -10.57
CA SER A 32 14.54 -7.13 -11.61
C SER A 32 15.01 -6.39 -12.86
N LEU A 33 14.27 -5.37 -13.32
CA LEU A 33 14.68 -4.54 -14.46
C LEU A 33 15.97 -3.78 -14.16
N THR A 34 16.10 -3.22 -12.96
CA THR A 34 17.31 -2.51 -12.52
C THR A 34 18.52 -3.45 -12.49
N ALA A 35 18.35 -4.68 -12.02
CA ALA A 35 19.40 -5.71 -12.02
C ALA A 35 19.85 -6.12 -13.43
N LEU A 36 18.96 -6.00 -14.42
CA LEU A 36 19.27 -6.20 -15.84
C LEU A 36 19.90 -4.96 -16.50
N GLY A 37 20.19 -3.91 -15.73
CA GLY A 37 20.78 -2.65 -16.23
C GLY A 37 19.76 -1.68 -16.83
N VAL A 38 18.46 -1.97 -16.73
CA VAL A 38 17.40 -1.08 -17.22
C VAL A 38 17.07 -0.05 -16.14
N THR A 39 17.35 1.23 -16.41
CA THR A 39 17.09 2.31 -15.44
C THR A 39 15.59 2.58 -15.29
N VAL A 40 15.16 2.94 -14.09
CA VAL A 40 13.74 3.22 -13.80
C VAL A 40 13.19 4.32 -14.70
N ASP A 41 13.99 5.35 -14.99
CA ASP A 41 13.61 6.46 -15.85
C ASP A 41 13.29 6.05 -17.29
N SER A 42 13.86 4.94 -17.77
CA SER A 42 13.62 4.47 -19.14
C SER A 42 12.21 3.92 -19.38
N TYR A 43 11.51 3.49 -18.31
CA TYR A 43 10.15 2.93 -18.40
C TYR A 43 9.14 3.60 -17.46
N SER A 44 9.58 4.47 -16.55
CA SER A 44 8.72 5.12 -15.55
C SER A 44 7.60 5.92 -16.19
N ALA A 45 7.87 6.64 -17.29
CA ALA A 45 6.86 7.45 -17.99
C ALA A 45 5.66 6.63 -18.47
N LEU A 46 5.88 5.38 -18.89
CA LEU A 46 4.81 4.46 -19.29
C LEU A 46 4.19 3.75 -18.07
N LEU A 47 5.04 3.31 -17.14
CA LEU A 47 4.59 2.46 -16.05
C LEU A 47 3.80 3.23 -15.00
N THR A 48 4.14 4.49 -14.73
CA THR A 48 3.46 5.34 -13.75
C THR A 48 1.96 5.47 -14.01
N PRO A 49 1.49 5.89 -15.19
CA PRO A 49 0.05 6.02 -15.44
C PRO A 49 -0.67 4.65 -15.38
N VAL A 50 -0.05 3.58 -15.88
CA VAL A 50 -0.63 2.23 -15.79
C VAL A 50 -0.78 1.82 -14.33
N PHE A 51 0.28 1.96 -13.53
CA PHE A 51 0.27 1.63 -12.11
C PHE A 51 -0.82 2.42 -11.36
N MET A 52 -0.89 3.74 -11.58
CA MET A 52 -1.90 4.60 -10.96
C MET A 52 -3.32 4.15 -11.31
N SER A 53 -3.58 3.75 -12.56
CA SER A 53 -4.89 3.24 -12.97
C SER A 53 -5.32 1.94 -12.29
N LYS A 54 -4.37 1.19 -11.70
CA LYS A 54 -4.67 -0.05 -10.95
C LYS A 54 -5.03 0.22 -9.49
N LEU A 55 -4.83 1.45 -8.99
CA LEU A 55 -5.13 1.82 -7.62
C LEU A 55 -6.58 2.31 -7.49
N PRO A 56 -7.22 2.12 -6.32
CA PRO A 56 -8.49 2.77 -6.00
C PRO A 56 -8.38 4.29 -6.04
N SER A 57 -9.46 4.98 -6.43
CA SER A 57 -9.47 6.44 -6.62
C SER A 57 -9.00 7.23 -5.38
N GLU A 58 -9.42 6.82 -4.17
CA GLU A 58 -9.00 7.50 -2.93
C GLU A 58 -7.48 7.41 -2.70
N LEU A 59 -6.88 6.30 -3.07
CA LEU A 59 -5.45 6.09 -2.96
C LEU A 59 -4.68 6.87 -4.03
N GLN A 60 -5.22 6.93 -5.25
CA GLN A 60 -4.69 7.81 -6.30
C GLN A 60 -4.69 9.28 -5.85
N LEU A 61 -5.78 9.75 -5.25
CA LEU A 61 -5.89 11.11 -4.71
C LEU A 61 -4.91 11.34 -3.55
N THR A 62 -4.75 10.35 -2.66
CA THR A 62 -3.81 10.44 -1.54
C THR A 62 -2.37 10.58 -2.02
N ILE A 63 -1.97 9.81 -3.03
CA ILE A 63 -0.66 9.92 -3.67
C ILE A 63 -0.53 11.28 -4.37
N ALA A 64 -1.53 11.70 -5.14
CA ALA A 64 -1.54 12.99 -5.83
C ALA A 64 -1.41 14.20 -4.90
N ARG A 65 -1.95 14.11 -3.67
CA ARG A 65 -1.79 15.15 -2.64
C ARG A 65 -0.39 15.17 -2.01
N LYS A 66 0.26 14.01 -1.89
CA LYS A 66 1.56 13.87 -1.22
C LYS A 66 2.75 14.03 -2.17
N VAL A 67 2.58 13.75 -3.45
CA VAL A 67 3.64 13.83 -4.47
C VAL A 67 3.41 15.06 -5.36
N PRO A 68 4.24 16.11 -5.26
CA PRO A 68 4.12 17.26 -6.14
C PRO A 68 4.46 16.88 -7.58
N GLN A 69 3.91 17.62 -8.55
CA GLN A 69 4.10 17.33 -9.97
C GLN A 69 5.58 17.28 -10.40
N ALA A 70 6.44 18.10 -9.79
CA ALA A 70 7.88 18.11 -10.06
C ALA A 70 8.59 16.81 -9.65
N GLU A 71 8.03 16.07 -8.69
CA GLU A 71 8.56 14.81 -8.16
C GLU A 71 7.71 13.60 -8.59
N TRP A 72 6.87 13.75 -9.63
CA TRP A 72 5.98 12.71 -10.12
C TRP A 72 6.73 11.56 -10.81
N LYS A 73 7.49 10.80 -10.01
CA LYS A 73 8.36 9.70 -10.41
C LYS A 73 7.89 8.43 -9.75
N MET A 74 8.07 7.31 -10.46
CA MET A 74 7.66 5.98 -9.99
C MET A 74 8.16 5.66 -8.59
N ILE A 75 9.44 5.90 -8.31
CA ILE A 75 10.04 5.63 -6.99
C ILE A 75 9.32 6.42 -5.89
N LYS A 76 9.04 7.71 -6.13
CA LYS A 76 8.38 8.56 -5.15
C LYS A 76 6.93 8.14 -4.89
N ILE A 77 6.23 7.72 -5.94
CA ILE A 77 4.87 7.17 -5.85
C ILE A 77 4.85 5.89 -5.01
N LEU A 78 5.82 4.99 -5.22
CA LEU A 78 5.92 3.75 -4.45
C LEU A 78 6.26 4.00 -2.98
N GLU A 79 7.17 4.93 -2.67
CA GLU A 79 7.45 5.35 -1.29
C GLU A 79 6.17 5.79 -0.57
N VAL A 80 5.41 6.69 -1.19
CA VAL A 80 4.16 7.20 -0.59
C VAL A 80 3.12 6.10 -0.42
N LEU A 81 3.03 5.17 -1.38
CA LEU A 81 2.13 4.02 -1.27
C LEU A 81 2.55 3.08 -0.13
N GLN A 82 3.85 2.83 0.04
CA GLN A 82 4.37 2.02 1.12
C GLN A 82 3.99 2.62 2.48
N ASP A 83 4.22 3.92 2.67
CA ASP A 83 3.86 4.63 3.90
C ASP A 83 2.36 4.50 4.24
N GLU A 84 1.52 4.61 3.21
CA GLU A 84 0.07 4.47 3.34
C GLU A 84 -0.34 3.04 3.72
N LEU A 85 0.26 2.02 3.10
CA LEU A 85 0.04 0.61 3.44
C LEU A 85 0.42 0.32 4.88
N GLU A 86 1.61 0.76 5.31
CA GLU A 86 2.08 0.59 6.68
C GLU A 86 1.19 1.33 7.69
N ALA A 87 0.66 2.51 7.34
CA ALA A 87 -0.31 3.22 8.16
C ALA A 87 -1.63 2.44 8.31
N ARG A 88 -2.17 1.90 7.20
CA ARG A 88 -3.40 1.09 7.20
C ARG A 88 -3.25 -0.18 8.03
N GLU A 89 -2.11 -0.84 7.93
CA GLU A 89 -1.81 -2.05 8.70
C GLU A 89 -1.72 -1.76 10.20
N ARG A 90 -0.97 -0.71 10.58
CA ARG A 90 -0.92 -0.25 11.98
C ARG A 90 -2.31 0.09 12.53
N ALA A 91 -3.14 0.78 11.75
CA ALA A 91 -4.51 1.12 12.14
C ALA A 91 -5.40 -0.12 12.29
N SER A 92 -5.20 -1.14 11.44
CA SER A 92 -5.92 -2.42 11.53
C SER A 92 -5.60 -3.18 12.81
N LEU A 93 -4.33 -3.19 13.24
CA LEU A 93 -3.91 -3.82 14.50
C LEU A 93 -4.60 -3.22 15.73
N LEU A 94 -4.91 -1.91 15.71
CA LEU A 94 -5.63 -1.24 16.79
C LEU A 94 -7.09 -1.70 16.91
N LYS A 95 -7.74 -2.03 15.78
CA LYS A 95 -9.14 -2.50 15.77
C LYS A 95 -9.30 -3.89 16.39
N ASN A 96 -8.23 -4.70 16.38
CA ASN A 96 -8.24 -6.08 16.84
C ASN A 96 -7.81 -6.26 18.30
N LYS A 97 -7.65 -5.17 19.08
CA LYS A 97 -7.38 -5.31 20.52
C LYS A 97 -8.56 -6.01 21.19
N PRO A 98 -8.35 -7.13 21.92
CA PRO A 98 -9.41 -7.73 22.71
C PRO A 98 -9.92 -6.68 23.69
N LYS A 99 -11.24 -6.46 23.69
CA LYS A 99 -11.90 -5.62 24.69
C LYS A 99 -11.61 -6.27 26.04
N ASP A 100 -10.65 -5.71 26.78
CA ASP A 100 -10.39 -6.13 28.15
C ASP A 100 -11.69 -5.89 28.92
N ASN A 101 -12.35 -6.97 29.30
CA ASN A 101 -13.66 -6.94 29.93
C ASN A 101 -13.37 -7.03 31.44
N PRO A 102 -13.40 -5.93 32.22
CA PRO A 102 -13.16 -6.01 33.65
C PRO A 102 -14.40 -6.60 34.31
N ARG A 103 -14.54 -7.93 34.33
CA ARG A 103 -15.63 -8.62 35.01
C ARG A 103 -15.14 -9.38 36.24
N ARG A 104 -15.37 -8.70 37.38
CA ARG A 104 -15.68 -9.22 38.73
C ARG A 104 -14.56 -9.92 39.50
N THR A 105 -13.82 -9.13 40.26
CA THR A 105 -13.51 -9.48 41.66
C THR A 105 -14.74 -9.08 42.48
N ARG A 106 -15.69 -9.98 42.66
CA ARG A 106 -16.69 -9.82 43.72
C ARG A 106 -16.06 -10.37 44.98
N GLU A 107 -15.69 -9.44 45.85
CA GLU A 107 -15.50 -9.64 47.27
C GLU A 107 -16.57 -10.60 47.81
N HIS A 108 -16.13 -11.69 48.42
CA HIS A 108 -16.90 -12.33 49.48
C HIS A 108 -16.00 -12.42 50.70
N ALA A 109 -16.00 -11.32 51.45
CA ALA A 109 -15.81 -11.34 52.88
C ALA A 109 -17.11 -11.82 53.53
N THR A 110 -17.04 -12.89 54.31
CA THR A 110 -17.89 -13.24 55.47
C THR A 110 -17.25 -14.50 56.07
N ALA A 111 -16.55 -14.36 57.19
CA ALA A 111 -17.07 -14.48 58.57
C ALA A 111 -17.11 -15.95 59.01
#